data_AF-A0A3D0C952-F1
#
_entry.id   AF-A0A3D0C952-F1
#
_cell.length_a   1.000
_cell.length_b   1.000
_cell.length_c   1.000
_cell.angle_alpha   90.00
_cell.angle_beta   90.00
_cell.angle_gamma   90.00
#
_symmetry.space_group_name_H-M   'P 1'
#
loop_
_entity.id
_entity.type
_entity.pdbx_description
1 polymer ?
#
loop_
_entity_poly.entity_id
_entity_poly.type
_entity_poly.pdbx_seq_one_letter_code
_entity_poly.pdbx_strand_id
1 'polypeptide(L)'
;MNIFTPHLFRQQFPLIESHDNPLIENDALTPPLVYFDNAATTQKPQRVIDCQQHYYRNINANVHRASHQLSSKATFAFERARSLVQGFICANSVKEIIWTKGATESINIIVQSLARNTLMPGDEIALCVSEHHANIVPWQIVAEQTGAVIKVIPITEQGYLDLAQVDNIICEKTKFVACAHISNVLGRLNPIKQLIAKAKSVGAITVIDGSQAVAHLSVNVKSLDCDFYVFSAHKMYGPTGIGVLYGKRDLLESMSPYQGGGEMIKTVSFTQGTTFNSLPFKFEAGTPNIAGVIAFAESIRFLAPFLVDASNAYSLFEQKLVKHCYQALANIEQVNFIVEGVPDIGVIAFTLTEHHNHDIAMSLDTQGIAIRSGHHCAMPLMTYLHIDGCLRVSLSAYNTIAEIDYFIDSLRNILREESSNQPEEQVREEVILAPSVKEMEDIIAIFTITKGWDSRHREIMLLGKKLPRLDKALRNDNSLISGCESLAWLKAECNIQGIYSFTGDSDAKIIRGLLVIVLAAFNDKTAEQIHQFNINDYFETLGLMQHLSPSRGNGVLAIVEKIKAMAQ
;
A
#
# COMPACT_ATOMS: atom_id res chain seq x y z
N MET A 1 3.76 -37.11 -0.71
CA MET A 1 3.28 -35.72 -0.62
C MET A 1 4.11 -35.04 0.46
N ASN A 2 4.78 -33.93 0.15
CA ASN A 2 5.39 -33.10 1.19
C ASN A 2 4.25 -32.47 2.00
N ILE A 3 4.07 -32.91 3.24
CA ILE A 3 3.07 -32.33 4.14
C ILE A 3 3.55 -30.93 4.50
N PHE A 4 2.75 -29.90 4.18
CA PHE A 4 3.05 -28.53 4.57
C PHE A 4 3.18 -28.45 6.10
N THR A 5 4.29 -27.91 6.58
CA THR A 5 4.58 -27.74 8.01
C THR A 5 4.86 -26.25 8.26
N PRO A 6 4.00 -25.53 9.01
CA PRO A 6 4.16 -24.08 9.20
C PRO A 6 5.53 -23.67 9.72
N HIS A 7 6.09 -24.41 10.67
CA HIS A 7 7.41 -24.14 11.24
C HIS A 7 8.54 -24.24 10.20
N LEU A 8 8.57 -25.31 9.39
CA LEU A 8 9.56 -25.47 8.32
C LEU A 8 9.42 -24.41 7.23
N PHE A 9 8.19 -23.96 6.95
CA PHE A 9 7.95 -22.86 6.02
C PHE A 9 8.49 -21.54 6.58
N ARG A 10 8.20 -21.22 7.86
CA ARG A 10 8.67 -20.01 8.54
C ARG A 10 10.20 -19.91 8.60
N GLN A 11 10.90 -21.02 8.86
CA GLN A 11 12.37 -21.09 8.85
C GLN A 11 13.02 -20.74 7.49
N GLN A 12 12.24 -20.64 6.41
CA GLN A 12 12.79 -20.20 5.14
C GLN A 12 13.00 -18.68 5.09
N PHE A 13 12.49 -17.90 6.06
CA PHE A 13 12.45 -16.43 6.03
C PHE A 13 13.40 -15.83 7.06
N PRO A 14 14.64 -15.48 6.69
CA PRO A 14 15.68 -15.08 7.64
C PRO A 14 15.31 -13.86 8.49
N LEU A 15 14.57 -12.88 7.94
CA LEU A 15 14.12 -11.71 8.71
C LEU A 15 13.13 -12.08 9.81
N ILE A 16 12.27 -13.06 9.55
CA ILE A 16 11.27 -13.51 10.51
C ILE A 16 11.94 -14.41 11.55
N GLU A 17 12.72 -15.40 11.08
CA GLU A 17 13.45 -16.34 11.94
C GLU A 17 14.41 -15.63 12.91
N SER A 18 15.11 -14.58 12.48
CA SER A 18 16.02 -13.83 13.36
C SER A 18 15.31 -13.12 14.52
N HIS A 19 14.00 -12.92 14.43
CA HIS A 19 13.18 -12.26 15.46
C HIS A 19 12.28 -13.25 16.22
N ASP A 20 12.46 -14.57 16.06
CA ASP A 20 11.77 -15.58 16.88
C ASP A 20 12.37 -15.69 18.29
N ASN A 21 13.68 -15.46 18.46
CA ASN A 21 14.38 -15.61 19.74
C ASN A 21 13.88 -14.68 20.88
N PRO A 22 13.53 -13.40 20.63
CA PRO A 22 12.97 -12.52 21.66
C PRO A 22 11.62 -12.98 22.23
N LEU A 23 10.84 -13.79 21.50
CA LEU A 23 9.58 -14.39 22.03
C LEU A 23 9.83 -15.55 23.01
N ILE A 24 11.04 -16.10 23.04
CA ILE A 24 11.39 -17.30 23.80
C ILE A 24 12.27 -16.96 25.01
N GLU A 25 13.17 -15.97 24.90
CA GLU A 25 14.25 -15.75 25.89
C GLU A 25 14.10 -14.48 26.77
N ASN A 26 13.04 -13.68 26.62
CA ASN A 26 12.81 -12.46 27.44
C ASN A 26 14.02 -11.49 27.48
N ASP A 27 14.87 -11.45 26.45
CA ASP A 27 15.98 -10.48 26.39
C ASP A 27 15.47 -9.12 25.88
N ALA A 28 15.45 -8.13 26.78
CA ALA A 28 14.63 -6.92 26.70
C ALA A 28 15.16 -5.80 25.77
N LEU A 29 16.05 -6.11 24.82
CA LEU A 29 16.71 -5.10 23.98
C LEU A 29 16.04 -4.88 22.61
N THR A 30 15.21 -5.81 22.13
CA THR A 30 14.50 -5.64 20.84
C THR A 30 13.12 -6.32 20.92
N PRO A 31 12.01 -5.59 20.69
CA PRO A 31 10.69 -6.20 20.69
C PRO A 31 10.59 -7.27 19.59
N PRO A 32 9.77 -8.31 19.80
CA PRO A 32 9.54 -9.34 18.78
C PRO A 32 8.91 -8.73 17.53
N LEU A 33 9.29 -9.20 16.33
CA LEU A 33 8.70 -8.71 15.09
C LEU A 33 7.47 -9.54 14.72
N VAL A 34 6.28 -8.99 14.92
CA VAL A 34 5.02 -9.53 14.41
C VAL A 34 4.66 -8.82 13.12
N TYR A 35 4.97 -9.45 11.97
CA TYR A 35 4.78 -8.83 10.66
C TYR A 35 3.43 -9.21 10.01
N PHE A 36 2.49 -8.27 10.01
CA PHE A 36 1.12 -8.41 9.47
C PHE A 36 0.82 -7.42 8.31
N ASP A 37 1.82 -6.96 7.56
CA ASP A 37 1.62 -6.14 6.33
C ASP A 37 2.00 -6.88 5.03
N ASN A 38 1.78 -8.19 5.01
CA ASN A 38 2.06 -9.09 3.88
C ASN A 38 1.34 -8.72 2.58
N ALA A 39 0.14 -8.15 2.65
CA ALA A 39 -0.62 -7.69 1.47
C ALA A 39 -0.04 -6.41 0.84
N ALA A 40 0.87 -5.71 1.53
CA ALA A 40 1.69 -4.66 0.93
C ALA A 40 2.92 -5.26 0.24
N THR A 41 3.72 -6.01 1.00
CA THR A 41 4.91 -6.73 0.52
C THR A 41 5.19 -7.90 1.43
N THR A 42 5.51 -9.04 0.85
CA THR A 42 5.86 -10.25 1.62
C THR A 42 7.34 -10.26 1.97
N GLN A 43 7.72 -11.00 3.01
CA GLN A 43 9.13 -11.31 3.27
C GLN A 43 9.68 -12.33 2.28
N LYS A 44 11.01 -12.40 2.16
CA LYS A 44 11.67 -13.13 1.08
C LYS A 44 12.34 -14.37 1.66
N PRO A 45 12.11 -15.57 1.08
CA PRO A 45 12.78 -16.76 1.55
C PRO A 45 14.27 -16.70 1.19
N GLN A 46 15.10 -17.36 1.98
CA GLN A 46 16.56 -17.37 1.84
C GLN A 46 17.00 -17.69 0.41
N ARG A 47 16.34 -18.64 -0.25
CA ARG A 47 16.68 -19.01 -1.64
C ARG A 47 16.51 -17.88 -2.66
N VAL A 48 15.57 -16.97 -2.46
CA VAL A 48 15.38 -15.80 -3.36
C VAL A 48 16.53 -14.81 -3.14
N ILE A 49 16.88 -14.57 -1.88
CA ILE A 49 18.00 -13.70 -1.48
C ILE A 49 19.32 -14.24 -2.03
N ASP A 50 19.60 -15.52 -1.79
CA ASP A 50 20.82 -16.19 -2.24
C ASP A 50 20.93 -16.20 -3.76
N CYS A 51 19.83 -16.40 -4.47
CA CYS A 51 19.83 -16.38 -5.93
C CYS A 51 20.21 -15.01 -6.48
N GLN A 52 19.69 -13.93 -5.89
CA GLN A 52 20.07 -12.57 -6.29
C GLN A 52 21.55 -12.29 -5.99
N GLN A 53 22.06 -12.71 -4.82
CA GLN A 53 23.48 -12.59 -4.49
C GLN A 53 24.37 -13.41 -5.43
N HIS A 54 23.96 -14.64 -5.72
CA HIS A 54 24.68 -15.55 -6.61
C HIS A 54 24.81 -14.96 -8.02
N TYR A 55 23.74 -14.34 -8.54
CA TYR A 55 23.77 -13.65 -9.83
C TYR A 55 24.93 -12.65 -9.89
N TYR A 56 24.97 -11.71 -8.96
CA TYR A 56 25.99 -10.66 -8.96
C TYR A 56 27.41 -11.18 -8.72
N ARG A 57 27.56 -12.25 -7.92
CA ARG A 57 28.86 -12.83 -7.62
C ARG A 57 29.42 -13.72 -8.74
N ASN A 58 28.57 -14.38 -9.54
CA ASN A 58 29.02 -15.50 -10.38
C ASN A 58 28.59 -15.43 -11.86
N ILE A 59 27.47 -14.78 -12.20
CA ILE A 59 26.90 -14.83 -13.55
C ILE A 59 26.44 -13.47 -14.10
N ASN A 60 26.89 -12.36 -13.50
CA ASN A 60 26.51 -11.01 -13.93
C ASN A 60 26.99 -10.69 -15.35
N ALA A 61 26.06 -10.52 -16.28
CA ALA A 61 26.30 -10.08 -17.64
C ALA A 61 24.99 -9.60 -18.29
N ASN A 62 25.10 -8.76 -19.32
CA ASN A 62 23.94 -8.40 -20.13
C ASN A 62 23.38 -9.63 -20.86
N VAL A 63 22.06 -9.76 -20.87
CA VAL A 63 21.34 -10.80 -21.62
C VAL A 63 21.22 -10.41 -23.10
N HIS A 64 21.15 -11.41 -23.99
CA HIS A 64 20.93 -11.26 -25.45
C HIS A 64 21.96 -10.43 -26.25
N ARG A 65 22.98 -9.85 -25.60
CA ARG A 65 23.89 -8.88 -26.24
C ARG A 65 25.29 -9.39 -26.58
N ALA A 66 25.73 -10.53 -26.06
CA ALA A 66 27.09 -10.99 -26.24
C ALA A 66 27.21 -12.51 -26.40
N SER A 67 28.28 -12.94 -27.07
CA SER A 67 28.58 -14.34 -27.36
C SER A 67 29.45 -15.03 -26.30
N HIS A 68 29.85 -14.33 -25.23
CA HIS A 68 30.68 -14.89 -24.18
C HIS A 68 29.88 -15.72 -23.17
N GLN A 69 30.54 -16.67 -22.52
CA GLN A 69 29.90 -17.66 -21.64
C GLN A 69 29.06 -17.04 -20.51
N LEU A 70 29.50 -15.94 -19.89
CA LEU A 70 28.71 -15.26 -18.85
C LEU A 70 27.37 -14.73 -19.38
N SER A 71 27.34 -14.12 -20.57
CA SER A 71 26.10 -13.62 -21.19
C SER A 71 25.18 -14.77 -21.55
N SER A 72 25.72 -15.89 -22.04
CA SER A 72 24.93 -17.11 -22.31
C SER A 72 24.31 -17.69 -21.03
N LYS A 73 25.07 -17.75 -19.92
CA LYS A 73 24.56 -18.22 -18.61
C LYS A 73 23.46 -17.30 -18.06
N ALA A 74 23.67 -15.99 -18.09
CA ALA A 74 22.67 -15.00 -17.67
C ALA A 74 21.39 -15.10 -18.53
N THR A 75 21.55 -15.17 -19.85
CA THR A 75 20.43 -15.29 -20.80
C THR A 75 19.63 -16.57 -20.56
N PHE A 76 20.29 -17.70 -20.36
CA PHE A 76 19.62 -18.96 -20.06
C PHE A 76 18.81 -18.89 -18.75
N ALA A 77 19.39 -18.33 -17.69
CA ALA A 77 18.70 -18.17 -16.41
C ALA A 77 17.49 -17.23 -16.53
N PHE A 78 17.64 -16.13 -17.29
CA PHE A 78 16.59 -15.16 -17.54
C PHE A 78 15.40 -15.76 -18.32
N GLU A 79 15.65 -16.48 -19.42
CA GLU A 79 14.56 -17.11 -20.20
C GLU A 79 13.92 -18.31 -19.49
N ARG A 80 14.68 -19.00 -18.64
CA ARG A 80 14.13 -20.03 -17.76
C ARG A 80 13.10 -19.45 -16.77
N ALA A 81 13.34 -18.24 -16.26
CA ALA A 81 12.36 -17.55 -15.40
C ALA A 81 11.03 -17.33 -16.12
N ARG A 82 11.08 -16.94 -17.42
CA ARG A 82 9.89 -16.71 -18.23
C ARG A 82 9.09 -18.01 -18.45
N SER A 83 9.81 -19.10 -18.71
CA SER A 83 9.21 -20.44 -18.83
C SER A 83 8.54 -20.90 -17.53
N LEU A 84 9.12 -20.57 -16.37
CA LEU A 84 8.52 -20.88 -15.06
C LEU A 84 7.27 -20.06 -14.81
N VAL A 85 7.26 -18.77 -15.15
CA VAL A 85 6.04 -17.95 -15.09
C VAL A 85 4.95 -18.53 -16.00
N GLN A 86 5.29 -18.86 -17.24
CA GLN A 86 4.36 -19.47 -18.19
C GLN A 86 3.71 -20.72 -17.59
N GLY A 87 4.51 -21.64 -17.04
CA GLY A 87 4.00 -22.83 -16.37
C GLY A 87 3.16 -22.51 -15.14
N PHE A 88 3.59 -21.56 -14.32
CA PHE A 88 2.95 -21.17 -13.06
C PHE A 88 1.52 -20.66 -13.26
N ILE A 89 1.28 -19.84 -14.28
CA ILE A 89 -0.07 -19.34 -14.60
C ILE A 89 -0.76 -20.14 -15.71
N CYS A 90 -0.16 -21.25 -16.13
CA CYS A 90 -0.62 -22.11 -17.23
C CYS A 90 -0.78 -21.42 -18.61
N ALA A 91 -0.01 -20.38 -18.93
CA ALA A 91 -0.07 -19.71 -20.24
C ALA A 91 0.33 -20.65 -21.40
N ASN A 92 -0.10 -20.34 -22.63
CA ASN A 92 0.18 -21.17 -23.80
C ASN A 92 1.63 -21.02 -24.27
N SER A 93 2.21 -19.83 -24.13
CA SER A 93 3.55 -19.54 -24.64
C SER A 93 4.31 -18.55 -23.76
N VAL A 94 5.63 -18.69 -23.70
CA VAL A 94 6.51 -17.67 -23.12
C VAL A 94 6.38 -16.30 -23.82
N LYS A 95 5.92 -16.27 -25.08
CA LYS A 95 5.65 -15.01 -25.82
C LYS A 95 4.48 -14.22 -25.27
N GLU A 96 3.65 -14.84 -24.42
CA GLU A 96 2.53 -14.19 -23.74
C GLU A 96 2.95 -13.56 -22.42
N ILE A 97 4.20 -13.73 -22.00
CA ILE A 97 4.73 -13.24 -20.72
C ILE A 97 5.66 -12.08 -21.00
N ILE A 98 5.28 -10.88 -20.54
CA ILE A 98 6.08 -9.66 -20.64
C ILE A 98 6.58 -9.27 -19.25
N TRP A 99 7.87 -8.97 -19.12
CA TRP A 99 8.45 -8.44 -17.89
C TRP A 99 8.12 -6.97 -17.72
N THR A 100 7.75 -6.61 -16.50
CA THR A 100 7.46 -5.22 -16.10
C THR A 100 8.06 -4.95 -14.73
N LYS A 101 7.96 -3.73 -14.21
CA LYS A 101 8.35 -3.35 -12.85
C LYS A 101 7.34 -3.84 -11.80
N GLY A 102 6.14 -4.24 -12.21
CA GLY A 102 5.00 -4.56 -11.36
C GLY A 102 3.68 -4.43 -12.11
N ALA A 103 2.58 -4.85 -11.45
CA ALA A 103 1.24 -4.78 -12.02
C ALA A 103 0.85 -3.37 -12.50
N THR A 104 1.30 -2.31 -11.82
CA THR A 104 1.07 -0.93 -12.24
C THR A 104 1.63 -0.64 -13.63
N GLU A 105 2.87 -1.05 -13.92
CA GLU A 105 3.45 -0.84 -15.25
C GLU A 105 2.77 -1.75 -16.29
N SER A 106 2.44 -2.99 -15.92
CA SER A 106 1.68 -3.91 -16.76
C SER A 106 0.35 -3.31 -17.24
N ILE A 107 -0.44 -2.72 -16.33
CA ILE A 107 -1.72 -2.07 -16.67
C ILE A 107 -1.48 -0.85 -17.56
N ASN A 108 -0.46 -0.03 -17.26
CA ASN A 108 -0.13 1.12 -18.09
C ASN A 108 0.29 0.72 -19.52
N ILE A 109 1.02 -0.38 -19.69
CA ILE A 109 1.33 -0.94 -21.02
C ILE A 109 0.03 -1.29 -21.73
N ILE A 110 -0.88 -2.05 -21.12
CA ILE A 110 -2.17 -2.39 -21.75
C ILE A 110 -2.92 -1.12 -22.18
N VAL A 111 -3.06 -0.17 -21.25
CA VAL A 111 -3.84 1.05 -21.48
C VAL A 111 -3.24 1.92 -22.59
N GLN A 112 -1.93 2.17 -22.55
CA GLN A 112 -1.28 3.09 -23.49
C GLN A 112 -1.00 2.44 -24.85
N SER A 113 -0.70 1.14 -24.89
CA SER A 113 -0.40 0.42 -26.13
C SER A 113 -1.63 -0.12 -26.85
N LEU A 114 -2.72 -0.40 -26.13
CA LEU A 114 -3.97 -0.91 -26.70
C LEU A 114 -5.11 0.10 -26.56
N ALA A 115 -5.58 0.33 -25.33
CA ALA A 115 -6.84 1.04 -25.09
C ALA A 115 -6.85 2.44 -25.71
N ARG A 116 -5.76 3.20 -25.55
CA ARG A 116 -5.61 4.54 -26.13
C ARG A 116 -5.77 4.58 -27.65
N ASN A 117 -5.36 3.51 -28.34
CA ASN A 117 -5.40 3.42 -29.79
C ASN A 117 -6.71 2.83 -30.32
N THR A 118 -7.56 2.27 -29.46
CA THR A 118 -8.78 1.55 -29.86
C THR A 118 -10.06 2.20 -29.33
N LEU A 119 -9.98 2.95 -28.22
CA LEU A 119 -11.14 3.63 -27.63
C LEU A 119 -11.55 4.85 -28.46
N MET A 120 -12.86 4.99 -28.63
CA MET A 120 -13.51 6.12 -29.28
C MET A 120 -14.34 6.93 -28.27
N PRO A 121 -14.66 8.20 -28.55
CA PRO A 121 -15.53 8.99 -27.69
C PRO A 121 -16.87 8.28 -27.42
N GLY A 122 -17.23 8.17 -26.14
CA GLY A 122 -18.46 7.50 -25.69
C GLY A 122 -18.37 5.97 -25.52
N ASP A 123 -17.24 5.35 -25.85
CA ASP A 123 -16.96 3.97 -25.44
C ASP A 123 -16.88 3.87 -23.91
N GLU A 124 -17.22 2.72 -23.36
CA GLU A 124 -17.27 2.50 -21.90
C GLU A 124 -16.12 1.61 -21.40
N ILE A 125 -15.57 1.97 -20.25
CA ILE A 125 -14.59 1.17 -19.48
C ILE A 125 -15.25 0.80 -18.14
N ALA A 126 -15.47 -0.48 -17.90
CA ALA A 126 -16.07 -0.96 -16.65
C ALA A 126 -14.99 -1.31 -15.62
N LEU A 127 -15.05 -0.72 -14.43
CA LEU A 127 -14.14 -0.95 -13.31
C LEU A 127 -14.94 -1.38 -12.07
N CYS A 128 -14.40 -2.21 -11.19
CA CYS A 128 -15.01 -2.43 -9.87
C CYS A 128 -14.71 -1.25 -8.92
N VAL A 129 -15.62 -0.93 -8.00
CA VAL A 129 -15.38 0.14 -7.02
C VAL A 129 -14.23 -0.21 -6.05
N SER A 130 -13.97 -1.49 -5.83
CA SER A 130 -12.91 -1.99 -4.95
C SER A 130 -11.53 -2.08 -5.59
N GLU A 131 -11.34 -1.54 -6.80
CA GLU A 131 -10.05 -1.59 -7.49
C GLU A 131 -8.95 -0.83 -6.74
N HIS A 132 -7.72 -1.33 -6.86
CA HIS A 132 -6.54 -0.60 -6.45
C HIS A 132 -6.25 0.55 -7.43
N HIS A 133 -5.66 1.66 -6.98
CA HIS A 133 -5.35 2.84 -7.80
C HIS A 133 -4.59 2.52 -9.08
N ALA A 134 -3.72 1.50 -9.04
CA ALA A 134 -3.00 0.98 -10.20
C ALA A 134 -3.91 0.50 -11.34
N ASN A 135 -5.13 0.07 -11.02
CA ASN A 135 -6.17 -0.35 -11.97
C ASN A 135 -7.35 0.64 -12.03
N ILE A 136 -7.14 1.90 -11.64
CA ILE A 136 -8.11 3.00 -11.78
C ILE A 136 -7.50 4.15 -12.56
N VAL A 137 -6.39 4.70 -12.05
CA VAL A 137 -5.78 5.93 -12.55
C VAL A 137 -5.37 5.84 -14.04
N PRO A 138 -4.78 4.74 -14.53
CA PRO A 138 -4.48 4.62 -15.97
C PRO A 138 -5.74 4.71 -16.85
N TRP A 139 -6.85 4.13 -16.39
CA TRP A 139 -8.13 4.17 -17.11
C TRP A 139 -8.76 5.56 -17.11
N GLN A 140 -8.64 6.31 -16.01
CA GLN A 140 -9.07 7.71 -15.95
C GLN A 140 -8.30 8.57 -16.95
N ILE A 141 -6.97 8.44 -16.96
CA ILE A 141 -6.10 9.18 -17.88
C ILE A 141 -6.45 8.86 -19.35
N VAL A 142 -6.67 7.59 -19.71
CA VAL A 142 -7.01 7.25 -21.11
C VAL A 142 -8.43 7.66 -21.47
N ALA A 143 -9.37 7.62 -20.52
CA ALA A 143 -10.74 8.10 -20.73
C ALA A 143 -10.74 9.60 -21.07
N GLU A 144 -9.97 10.42 -20.34
CA GLU A 144 -9.77 11.84 -20.66
C GLU A 144 -9.15 12.06 -22.04
N GLN A 145 -8.18 11.21 -22.44
CA GLN A 145 -7.51 11.32 -23.73
C GLN A 145 -8.38 10.93 -24.93
N THR A 146 -9.35 10.04 -24.73
CA THR A 146 -10.13 9.41 -25.82
C THR A 146 -11.60 9.82 -25.83
N GLY A 147 -12.08 10.44 -24.76
CA GLY A 147 -13.50 10.71 -24.54
C GLY A 147 -14.32 9.47 -24.13
N ALA A 148 -13.66 8.37 -23.75
CA ALA A 148 -14.33 7.21 -23.17
C ALA A 148 -14.90 7.54 -21.78
N VAL A 149 -15.84 6.73 -21.31
CA VAL A 149 -16.56 6.93 -20.06
C VAL A 149 -16.29 5.75 -19.11
N ILE A 150 -15.97 6.05 -17.86
CA ILE A 150 -15.81 5.03 -16.83
C ILE A 150 -17.18 4.67 -16.24
N LYS A 151 -17.45 3.37 -16.16
CA LYS A 151 -18.62 2.79 -15.50
C LYS A 151 -18.14 1.97 -14.31
N VAL A 152 -18.77 2.15 -13.15
CA VAL A 152 -18.31 1.54 -11.90
C VAL A 152 -19.27 0.45 -11.45
N ILE A 153 -18.74 -0.76 -11.30
CA ILE A 153 -19.45 -1.93 -10.77
C ILE A 153 -19.37 -1.89 -9.23
N PRO A 154 -20.51 -1.86 -8.53
CA PRO A 154 -20.52 -1.84 -7.08
C PRO A 154 -20.11 -3.20 -6.49
N ILE A 155 -20.06 -3.24 -5.15
CA ILE A 155 -19.84 -4.47 -4.38
C ILE A 155 -21.09 -4.81 -3.57
N THR A 156 -21.24 -6.08 -3.21
CA THR A 156 -22.26 -6.53 -2.25
C THR A 156 -21.90 -6.11 -0.82
N GLU A 157 -22.82 -6.28 0.14
CA GLU A 157 -22.58 -6.02 1.57
C GLU A 157 -21.41 -6.85 2.13
N GLN A 158 -21.17 -8.03 1.56
CA GLN A 158 -20.05 -8.90 1.90
C GLN A 158 -18.75 -8.46 1.20
N GLY A 159 -18.79 -7.52 0.26
CA GLY A 159 -17.62 -6.94 -0.40
C GLY A 159 -17.14 -7.64 -1.67
N TYR A 160 -17.95 -8.55 -2.24
CA TYR A 160 -17.66 -9.12 -3.57
C TYR A 160 -18.18 -8.19 -4.66
N LEU A 161 -17.57 -8.23 -5.84
CA LEU A 161 -18.15 -7.60 -7.03
C LEU A 161 -19.61 -8.06 -7.23
N ASP A 162 -20.52 -7.11 -7.36
CA ASP A 162 -21.95 -7.39 -7.48
C ASP A 162 -22.33 -7.83 -8.89
N LEU A 163 -22.43 -9.15 -9.08
CA LEU A 163 -22.83 -9.76 -10.35
C LEU A 163 -24.25 -9.36 -10.79
N ALA A 164 -25.15 -8.99 -9.88
CA ALA A 164 -26.50 -8.60 -10.25
C ALA A 164 -26.53 -7.25 -11.00
N GLN A 165 -25.51 -6.41 -10.80
CA GLN A 165 -25.38 -5.12 -11.48
C GLN A 165 -24.58 -5.19 -12.78
N VAL A 166 -23.84 -6.28 -13.00
CA VAL A 166 -22.97 -6.45 -14.15
C VAL A 166 -23.73 -6.35 -15.48
N ASP A 167 -24.94 -6.90 -15.57
CA ASP A 167 -25.75 -6.83 -16.79
C ASP A 167 -26.26 -5.43 -17.12
N ASN A 168 -26.42 -4.57 -16.11
CA ASN A 168 -26.84 -3.18 -16.30
C ASN A 168 -25.68 -2.25 -16.69
N ILE A 169 -24.45 -2.67 -16.40
CA ILE A 169 -23.24 -1.87 -16.58
C ILE A 169 -22.48 -2.26 -17.84
N ILE A 170 -22.36 -3.56 -18.11
CA ILE A 170 -21.61 -4.09 -19.26
C ILE A 170 -22.56 -4.27 -20.45
N CYS A 171 -22.38 -3.44 -21.46
CA CYS A 171 -23.16 -3.43 -22.69
C CYS A 171 -22.26 -3.36 -23.94
N GLU A 172 -22.85 -3.24 -25.14
CA GLU A 172 -22.11 -3.20 -26.42
C GLU A 172 -21.14 -2.01 -26.55
N LYS A 173 -21.35 -0.95 -25.76
CA LYS A 173 -20.41 0.18 -25.66
C LYS A 173 -19.19 -0.13 -24.81
N THR A 174 -19.27 -1.14 -23.94
CA THR A 174 -18.16 -1.51 -23.07
C THR A 174 -17.05 -2.15 -23.91
N LYS A 175 -15.85 -1.55 -23.88
CA LYS A 175 -14.67 -2.04 -24.62
C LYS A 175 -13.63 -2.69 -23.71
N PHE A 176 -13.57 -2.25 -22.46
CA PHE A 176 -12.68 -2.80 -21.45
C PHE A 176 -13.41 -3.07 -20.15
N VAL A 177 -13.06 -4.17 -19.50
CA VAL A 177 -13.52 -4.54 -18.16
C VAL A 177 -12.29 -4.85 -17.32
N ALA A 178 -12.04 -4.07 -16.29
CA ALA A 178 -10.90 -4.28 -15.40
C ALA A 178 -11.37 -4.62 -13.98
N CYS A 179 -10.79 -5.67 -13.40
CA CYS A 179 -11.18 -6.15 -12.08
C CYS A 179 -10.02 -6.87 -11.38
N ALA A 180 -9.83 -6.60 -10.09
CA ALA A 180 -8.95 -7.36 -9.23
C ALA A 180 -9.53 -8.76 -9.01
N HIS A 181 -8.70 -9.78 -9.17
CA HIS A 181 -9.05 -11.15 -8.83
C HIS A 181 -9.33 -11.27 -7.33
N ILE A 182 -8.51 -10.59 -6.50
CA ILE A 182 -8.75 -10.43 -5.06
C ILE A 182 -8.50 -8.97 -4.66
N SER A 183 -9.43 -8.37 -3.91
CA SER A 183 -9.25 -7.02 -3.36
C SER A 183 -8.12 -6.97 -2.33
N ASN A 184 -7.24 -5.95 -2.41
CA ASN A 184 -6.17 -5.73 -1.44
C ASN A 184 -6.64 -5.15 -0.10
N VAL A 185 -7.92 -4.80 0.00
CA VAL A 185 -8.53 -4.25 1.21
C VAL A 185 -9.53 -5.24 1.78
N LEU A 186 -10.44 -5.75 0.94
CA LEU A 186 -11.55 -6.60 1.39
C LEU A 186 -11.14 -8.07 1.55
N GLY A 187 -10.03 -8.50 0.93
CA GLY A 187 -9.62 -9.90 0.94
C GLY A 187 -10.62 -10.85 0.24
N ARG A 188 -11.46 -10.29 -0.65
CA ARG A 188 -12.54 -11.00 -1.34
C ARG A 188 -12.12 -11.53 -2.69
N LEU A 189 -12.39 -12.82 -2.92
CA LEU A 189 -12.20 -13.49 -4.20
C LEU A 189 -13.37 -13.16 -5.14
N ASN A 190 -13.14 -12.23 -6.06
CA ASN A 190 -14.17 -11.82 -6.99
C ASN A 190 -14.54 -12.96 -7.96
N PRO A 191 -15.82 -13.07 -8.36
CA PRO A 191 -16.30 -14.07 -9.33
C PRO A 191 -15.90 -13.70 -10.78
N ILE A 192 -14.59 -13.61 -11.03
CA ILE A 192 -14.04 -13.09 -12.29
C ILE A 192 -14.38 -13.97 -13.50
N LYS A 193 -14.65 -15.26 -13.32
CA LYS A 193 -15.05 -16.14 -14.43
C LYS A 193 -16.37 -15.69 -15.05
N GLN A 194 -17.35 -15.36 -14.22
CA GLN A 194 -18.65 -14.84 -14.65
C GLN A 194 -18.50 -13.46 -15.29
N LEU A 195 -17.68 -12.58 -14.69
CA LEU A 195 -17.37 -11.27 -15.25
C LEU A 195 -16.71 -11.36 -16.63
N ILE A 196 -15.72 -12.25 -16.79
CA ILE A 196 -15.02 -12.47 -18.06
C ILE A 196 -15.99 -13.00 -19.12
N ALA A 197 -16.87 -13.94 -18.76
CA ALA A 197 -17.88 -14.46 -19.67
C ALA A 197 -18.82 -13.34 -20.16
N LYS A 198 -19.27 -12.46 -19.26
CA LYS A 198 -20.09 -11.30 -19.63
C LYS A 198 -19.33 -10.34 -20.54
N ALA A 199 -18.10 -9.95 -20.18
CA ALA A 199 -17.28 -9.06 -20.99
C ALA A 199 -17.15 -9.57 -22.44
N LYS A 200 -16.88 -10.87 -22.61
CA LYS A 200 -16.80 -11.49 -23.93
C LYS A 200 -18.10 -11.50 -24.71
N SER A 201 -19.25 -11.64 -24.04
CA SER A 201 -20.54 -11.62 -24.73
C SER A 201 -20.82 -10.31 -25.47
N VAL A 202 -20.16 -9.21 -25.08
CA VAL A 202 -20.24 -7.90 -25.73
C VAL A 202 -18.95 -7.53 -26.49
N GLY A 203 -17.98 -8.45 -26.57
CA GLY A 203 -16.69 -8.23 -27.21
C GLY A 203 -15.71 -7.34 -26.44
N ALA A 204 -15.93 -7.12 -25.14
CA ALA A 204 -15.04 -6.33 -24.30
C ALA A 204 -13.79 -7.13 -23.88
N ILE A 205 -12.66 -6.42 -23.80
CA ILE A 205 -11.36 -6.95 -23.38
C ILE A 205 -11.25 -6.92 -21.85
N THR A 206 -10.77 -8.02 -21.27
CA THR A 206 -10.64 -8.18 -19.82
C THR A 206 -9.23 -7.95 -19.31
N VAL A 207 -9.09 -7.14 -18.25
CA VAL A 207 -7.82 -6.88 -17.55
C VAL A 207 -7.94 -7.28 -16.09
N ILE A 208 -7.31 -8.39 -15.71
CA ILE A 208 -7.43 -8.95 -14.36
C ILE A 208 -6.19 -8.62 -13.52
N ASP A 209 -6.37 -7.88 -12.42
CA ASP A 209 -5.30 -7.65 -11.44
C ASP A 209 -5.21 -8.82 -10.46
N GLY A 210 -4.21 -9.67 -10.66
CA GLY A 210 -3.92 -10.83 -9.85
C GLY A 210 -2.94 -10.60 -8.71
N SER A 211 -2.57 -9.35 -8.40
CA SER A 211 -1.48 -9.03 -7.46
C SER A 211 -1.65 -9.61 -6.06
N GLN A 212 -2.89 -9.80 -5.60
CA GLN A 212 -3.18 -10.49 -4.33
C GLN A 212 -3.51 -11.98 -4.53
N ALA A 213 -3.86 -12.42 -5.73
CA ALA A 213 -4.29 -13.80 -5.96
C ALA A 213 -3.12 -14.79 -6.13
N VAL A 214 -2.05 -14.37 -6.82
CA VAL A 214 -0.96 -15.28 -7.23
C VAL A 214 -0.15 -15.86 -6.06
N ALA A 215 -0.27 -15.30 -4.86
CA ALA A 215 0.35 -15.83 -3.66
C ALA A 215 -0.47 -16.95 -2.99
N HIS A 216 -1.79 -16.96 -3.20
CA HIS A 216 -2.74 -17.77 -2.45
C HIS A 216 -3.49 -18.80 -3.32
N LEU A 217 -3.57 -18.57 -4.63
CA LEU A 217 -4.39 -19.36 -5.55
C LEU A 217 -3.57 -19.93 -6.69
N SER A 218 -3.93 -21.15 -7.10
CA SER A 218 -3.52 -21.69 -8.40
C SER A 218 -4.22 -20.90 -9.51
N VAL A 219 -3.43 -20.22 -10.35
CA VAL A 219 -3.97 -19.42 -11.46
C VAL A 219 -3.78 -20.19 -12.76
N ASN A 220 -4.85 -20.34 -13.52
CA ASN A 220 -4.82 -20.89 -14.87
C ASN A 220 -5.51 -19.94 -15.83
N VAL A 221 -4.72 -19.08 -16.49
CA VAL A 221 -5.23 -18.03 -17.38
C VAL A 221 -5.95 -18.59 -18.61
N LYS A 222 -5.65 -19.82 -19.03
CA LYS A 222 -6.38 -20.49 -20.11
C LYS A 222 -7.78 -20.89 -19.67
N SER A 223 -7.92 -21.40 -18.45
CA SER A 223 -9.23 -21.78 -17.91
C SER A 223 -10.09 -20.58 -17.53
N LEU A 224 -9.46 -19.49 -17.07
CA LEU A 224 -10.13 -18.21 -16.84
C LEU A 224 -10.51 -17.56 -18.17
N ASP A 225 -9.68 -17.77 -19.19
CA ASP A 225 -9.78 -17.19 -20.52
C ASP A 225 -9.83 -15.66 -20.49
N CYS A 226 -9.17 -15.03 -19.51
CA CYS A 226 -8.96 -13.59 -19.48
C CYS A 226 -8.01 -13.17 -20.60
N ASP A 227 -8.15 -11.93 -21.08
CA ASP A 227 -7.33 -11.39 -22.15
C ASP A 227 -5.98 -10.91 -21.63
N PHE A 228 -5.98 -10.27 -20.46
CA PHE A 228 -4.79 -9.88 -19.72
C PHE A 228 -4.88 -10.28 -18.24
N TYR A 229 -3.73 -10.64 -17.68
CA TYR A 229 -3.57 -10.94 -16.25
C TYR A 229 -2.25 -10.36 -15.76
N VAL A 230 -2.29 -9.57 -14.69
CA VAL A 230 -1.11 -8.84 -14.19
C VAL A 230 -0.84 -9.17 -12.72
N PHE A 231 0.43 -9.15 -12.31
CA PHE A 231 0.79 -9.30 -10.90
C PHE A 231 2.21 -8.81 -10.61
N SER A 232 2.52 -8.63 -9.33
CA SER A 232 3.82 -8.15 -8.86
C SER A 232 4.52 -9.20 -7.99
N ALA A 233 5.81 -9.44 -8.21
CA ALA A 233 6.54 -10.50 -7.52
C ALA A 233 6.67 -10.27 -6.01
N HIS A 234 6.82 -9.02 -5.56
CA HIS A 234 7.05 -8.68 -4.14
C HIS A 234 5.88 -9.03 -3.21
N LYS A 235 4.70 -9.32 -3.76
CA LYS A 235 3.53 -9.80 -3.01
C LYS A 235 3.41 -11.34 -2.99
N MET A 236 4.32 -12.04 -3.66
CA MET A 236 4.40 -13.50 -3.72
C MET A 236 5.82 -14.00 -3.41
N TYR A 237 6.42 -13.45 -2.36
CA TYR A 237 7.73 -13.80 -1.82
C TYR A 237 8.92 -13.49 -2.74
N GLY A 238 8.69 -12.72 -3.80
CA GLY A 238 9.71 -12.34 -4.79
C GLY A 238 10.37 -10.97 -4.54
N PRO A 239 11.30 -10.57 -5.42
CA PRO A 239 11.98 -9.28 -5.34
C PRO A 239 11.07 -8.10 -5.71
N THR A 240 11.47 -6.89 -5.33
CA THR A 240 10.85 -5.64 -5.78
C THR A 240 11.27 -5.29 -7.22
N GLY A 241 10.55 -4.35 -7.85
CA GLY A 241 10.89 -3.87 -9.20
C GLY A 241 10.77 -4.91 -10.30
N ILE A 242 9.92 -5.92 -10.10
CA ILE A 242 9.59 -6.94 -11.09
C ILE A 242 8.11 -7.33 -10.98
N GLY A 243 7.48 -7.48 -12.13
CA GLY A 243 6.11 -7.94 -12.32
C GLY A 243 5.95 -8.63 -13.65
N VAL A 244 4.73 -9.10 -13.87
CA VAL A 244 4.35 -9.83 -15.07
C VAL A 244 3.13 -9.18 -15.67
N LEU A 245 3.16 -9.02 -16.98
CA LEU A 245 2.00 -8.85 -17.83
C LEU A 245 1.84 -10.15 -18.63
N TYR A 246 0.79 -10.91 -18.34
CA TYR A 246 0.28 -11.90 -19.29
C TYR A 246 -0.72 -11.22 -20.22
N GLY A 247 -0.61 -11.50 -21.51
CA GLY A 247 -1.61 -11.14 -22.50
C GLY A 247 -1.77 -12.23 -23.56
N LYS A 248 -2.99 -12.44 -24.06
CA LYS A 248 -3.20 -13.31 -25.22
C LYS A 248 -2.33 -12.84 -26.37
N ARG A 249 -1.68 -13.80 -27.04
CA ARG A 249 -0.67 -13.51 -28.06
C ARG A 249 -1.14 -12.54 -29.14
N ASP A 250 -2.33 -12.75 -29.69
CA ASP A 250 -2.84 -11.93 -30.80
C ASP A 250 -3.05 -10.46 -30.39
N LEU A 251 -3.50 -10.22 -29.15
CA LEU A 251 -3.64 -8.87 -28.60
C LEU A 251 -2.27 -8.23 -28.36
N LEU A 252 -1.32 -8.98 -27.80
CA LEU A 252 0.05 -8.48 -27.63
C LEU A 252 0.71 -8.17 -28.97
N GLU A 253 0.44 -8.95 -30.03
CA GLU A 253 0.95 -8.70 -31.38
C GLU A 253 0.32 -7.43 -31.98
N SER A 254 -0.97 -7.18 -31.79
CA SER A 254 -1.68 -5.99 -32.28
C SER A 254 -1.35 -4.69 -31.55
N MET A 255 -0.86 -4.79 -30.31
CA MET A 255 -0.50 -3.63 -29.47
C MET A 255 0.71 -2.85 -30.00
N SER A 256 0.63 -1.51 -29.94
CA SER A 256 1.75 -0.61 -30.25
C SER A 256 2.86 -0.71 -29.19
N PRO A 257 4.13 -0.49 -29.52
CA PRO A 257 5.18 -0.45 -28.50
C PRO A 257 4.93 0.62 -27.43
N TYR A 258 5.39 0.38 -26.20
CA TYR A 258 5.18 1.28 -25.05
C TYR A 258 6.36 2.24 -24.84
N GLN A 259 7.55 1.71 -24.56
CA GLN A 259 8.79 2.46 -24.39
C GLN A 259 9.70 2.25 -25.60
N GLY A 260 10.34 3.33 -26.06
CA GLY A 260 11.34 3.28 -27.14
C GLY A 260 12.76 3.18 -26.60
N GLY A 261 13.60 2.35 -27.22
CA GLY A 261 15.00 2.18 -26.82
C GLY A 261 15.66 0.98 -27.49
N GLY A 262 16.82 0.55 -26.97
CA GLY A 262 17.43 -0.72 -27.36
C GLY A 262 16.58 -1.94 -26.93
N GLU A 263 16.97 -3.14 -27.38
CA GLU A 263 16.24 -4.43 -27.22
C GLU A 263 14.91 -4.55 -27.97
N MET A 264 14.04 -3.55 -27.84
CA MET A 264 12.68 -3.57 -28.39
C MET A 264 12.61 -3.27 -29.89
N ILE A 265 13.73 -2.85 -30.50
CA ILE A 265 13.85 -2.56 -31.93
C ILE A 265 14.37 -3.78 -32.70
N LYS A 266 14.04 -3.84 -34.00
CA LYS A 266 14.66 -4.73 -34.99
C LYS A 266 15.64 -3.95 -35.88
N THR A 267 15.23 -2.77 -36.38
CA THR A 267 16.11 -1.86 -37.14
C THR A 267 15.81 -0.41 -36.78
N VAL A 268 16.82 0.46 -36.85
CA VAL A 268 16.69 1.91 -36.65
C VAL A 268 17.38 2.63 -37.80
N SER A 269 16.69 3.58 -38.43
CA SER A 269 17.21 4.41 -39.51
C SER A 269 16.63 5.82 -39.43
N PHE A 270 17.47 6.83 -39.67
CA PHE A 270 17.01 8.22 -39.78
C PHE A 270 16.15 8.47 -41.03
N THR A 271 16.28 7.65 -42.08
CA THR A 271 15.57 7.84 -43.36
C THR A 271 14.39 6.90 -43.56
N GLN A 272 14.45 5.70 -42.97
CA GLN A 272 13.42 4.66 -43.14
C GLN A 272 12.59 4.43 -41.87
N GLY A 273 12.93 5.11 -40.77
CA GLY A 273 12.28 4.94 -39.48
C GLY A 273 12.74 3.69 -38.73
N THR A 274 11.97 3.33 -37.71
CA THR A 274 12.26 2.23 -36.79
C THR A 274 11.29 1.08 -37.02
N THR A 275 11.81 -0.15 -37.07
CA THR A 275 10.99 -1.37 -37.01
C THR A 275 11.21 -2.05 -35.66
N PHE A 276 10.18 -2.74 -35.16
CA PHE A 276 10.17 -3.28 -33.79
C PHE A 276 10.45 -4.78 -33.75
N ASN A 277 10.94 -5.23 -32.60
CA ASN A 277 11.21 -6.64 -32.32
C ASN A 277 9.88 -7.41 -32.15
N SER A 278 9.98 -8.73 -32.16
CA SER A 278 8.85 -9.64 -31.89
C SER A 278 8.59 -9.79 -30.39
N LEU A 279 7.47 -10.42 -30.04
CA LEU A 279 7.17 -10.75 -28.64
C LEU A 279 8.19 -11.75 -28.07
N PRO A 280 8.55 -11.61 -26.78
CA PRO A 280 8.07 -10.60 -25.82
C PRO A 280 8.83 -9.26 -25.88
N PHE A 281 9.98 -9.22 -26.55
CA PHE A 281 10.96 -8.12 -26.52
C PHE A 281 10.42 -6.76 -26.99
N LYS A 282 9.36 -6.74 -27.82
CA LYS A 282 8.65 -5.51 -28.24
C LYS A 282 8.30 -4.57 -27.07
N PHE A 283 8.07 -5.10 -25.88
CA PHE A 283 7.66 -4.34 -24.70
C PHE A 283 8.74 -4.22 -23.62
N GLU A 284 9.95 -4.73 -23.87
CA GLU A 284 11.03 -4.81 -22.88
C GLU A 284 12.21 -3.94 -23.32
N ALA A 285 11.98 -2.61 -23.32
CA ALA A 285 12.97 -1.65 -23.80
C ALA A 285 14.15 -1.50 -22.81
N GLY A 286 15.37 -1.45 -23.35
CA GLY A 286 16.59 -1.26 -22.57
C GLY A 286 17.05 -2.51 -21.81
N THR A 287 18.04 -2.34 -20.93
CA THR A 287 18.56 -3.46 -20.13
C THR A 287 17.52 -3.86 -19.07
N PRO A 288 17.09 -5.13 -19.00
CA PRO A 288 16.07 -5.54 -18.04
C PRO A 288 16.62 -5.67 -16.62
N ASN A 289 15.73 -5.82 -15.63
CA ASN A 289 16.09 -6.19 -14.27
C ASN A 289 16.49 -7.68 -14.19
N ILE A 290 17.67 -8.03 -14.71
CA ILE A 290 18.14 -9.42 -14.88
C ILE A 290 18.18 -10.15 -13.53
N ALA A 291 18.80 -9.53 -12.52
CA ALA A 291 18.93 -10.11 -11.19
C ALA A 291 17.56 -10.38 -10.56
N GLY A 292 16.63 -9.43 -10.67
CA GLY A 292 15.26 -9.55 -10.17
C GLY A 292 14.47 -10.64 -10.88
N VAL A 293 14.58 -10.76 -12.20
CA VAL A 293 13.90 -11.83 -12.97
C VAL A 293 14.40 -13.22 -12.56
N ILE A 294 15.72 -13.39 -12.43
CA ILE A 294 16.30 -14.68 -12.04
C ILE A 294 15.92 -15.04 -10.60
N ALA A 295 15.96 -14.08 -9.67
CA ALA A 295 15.54 -14.30 -8.28
C ALA A 295 14.02 -14.54 -8.18
N PHE A 296 13.21 -13.89 -9.01
CA PHE A 296 11.77 -14.12 -9.07
C PHE A 296 11.44 -15.58 -9.43
N ALA A 297 12.21 -16.21 -10.31
CA ALA A 297 12.05 -17.63 -10.63
C ALA A 297 12.15 -18.55 -9.40
N GLU A 298 12.96 -18.20 -8.40
CA GLU A 298 13.06 -18.97 -7.15
C GLU A 298 11.83 -18.81 -6.25
N SER A 299 11.16 -17.65 -6.29
CA SER A 299 9.90 -17.47 -5.57
C SER A 299 8.79 -18.36 -6.14
N ILE A 300 8.74 -18.53 -7.46
CA ILE A 300 7.82 -19.46 -8.12
C ILE A 300 8.15 -20.90 -7.73
N ARG A 301 9.43 -21.30 -7.79
CA ARG A 301 9.86 -22.65 -7.37
C ARG A 301 9.59 -22.93 -5.90
N PHE A 302 9.65 -21.90 -5.05
CA PHE A 302 9.30 -21.98 -3.65
C PHE A 302 7.80 -22.21 -3.46
N LEU A 303 6.98 -21.40 -4.12
CA LEU A 303 5.56 -21.33 -3.84
C LEU A 303 4.73 -22.37 -4.59
N ALA A 304 5.06 -22.66 -5.86
CA ALA A 304 4.25 -23.52 -6.73
C ALA A 304 3.92 -24.90 -6.15
N PRO A 305 4.82 -25.61 -5.42
CA PRO A 305 4.48 -26.89 -4.80
C PRO A 305 3.34 -26.80 -3.77
N PHE A 306 3.14 -25.64 -3.16
CA PHE A 306 2.10 -25.38 -2.16
C PHE A 306 0.77 -24.91 -2.76
N LEU A 307 0.70 -24.61 -4.06
CA LEU A 307 -0.52 -24.10 -4.72
C LEU A 307 -1.18 -25.12 -5.67
N VAL A 308 -0.72 -26.37 -5.68
CA VAL A 308 -1.21 -27.39 -6.64
C VAL A 308 -2.67 -27.81 -6.36
N ASP A 309 -3.10 -27.77 -5.09
CA ASP A 309 -4.44 -28.19 -4.67
C ASP A 309 -5.01 -27.17 -3.66
N ALA A 310 -6.17 -26.61 -3.95
CA ALA A 310 -6.83 -25.61 -3.12
C ALA A 310 -7.27 -26.13 -1.74
N SER A 311 -7.36 -27.45 -1.56
CA SER A 311 -7.69 -28.09 -0.27
C SER A 311 -6.47 -28.67 0.44
N ASN A 312 -5.26 -28.27 0.05
CA ASN A 312 -4.06 -28.78 0.67
C ASN A 312 -3.81 -28.14 2.05
N ALA A 313 -2.84 -28.71 2.77
CA ALA A 313 -2.48 -28.26 4.12
C ALA A 313 -1.99 -26.79 4.19
N TYR A 314 -1.46 -26.22 3.09
CA TYR A 314 -1.04 -24.80 3.04
C TYR A 314 -2.27 -23.89 3.07
N SER A 315 -3.22 -24.09 2.16
CA SER A 315 -4.45 -23.28 2.09
C SER A 315 -5.31 -23.45 3.35
N LEU A 316 -5.42 -24.68 3.89
CA LEU A 316 -6.13 -24.92 5.15
C LEU A 316 -5.48 -24.19 6.33
N PHE A 317 -4.15 -24.08 6.35
CA PHE A 317 -3.45 -23.34 7.39
C PHE A 317 -3.66 -21.83 7.26
N GLU A 318 -3.55 -21.25 6.06
CA GLU A 318 -3.88 -19.84 5.85
C GLU A 318 -5.32 -19.55 6.31
N GLN A 319 -6.29 -20.38 5.90
CA GLN A 319 -7.70 -20.25 6.34
C GLN A 319 -7.87 -20.35 7.86
N LYS A 320 -7.08 -21.20 8.54
CA LYS A 320 -7.09 -21.30 10.00
C LYS A 320 -6.63 -19.98 10.64
N LEU A 321 -5.56 -19.37 10.12
CA LEU A 321 -5.08 -18.06 10.60
C LEU A 321 -6.13 -16.96 10.39
N VAL A 322 -6.75 -16.91 9.20
CA VAL A 322 -7.80 -15.91 8.89
C VAL A 322 -8.97 -16.04 9.86
N LYS A 323 -9.50 -17.25 10.02
CA LYS A 323 -10.66 -17.49 10.90
C LYS A 323 -10.35 -17.13 12.34
N HIS A 324 -9.18 -17.53 12.84
CA HIS A 324 -8.76 -17.23 14.22
C HIS A 324 -8.64 -15.73 14.45
N CYS A 325 -7.92 -15.00 13.58
CA CYS A 325 -7.76 -13.56 13.69
C CYS A 325 -9.09 -12.81 13.59
N TYR A 326 -9.92 -13.17 12.60
CA TYR A 326 -11.24 -12.56 12.42
C TYR A 326 -12.14 -12.77 13.63
N GLN A 327 -12.21 -13.98 14.18
CA GLN A 327 -12.99 -14.29 15.38
C GLN A 327 -12.47 -13.55 16.61
N ALA A 328 -11.16 -13.46 16.78
CA ALA A 328 -10.56 -12.75 17.91
C ALA A 328 -10.83 -11.24 17.84
N LEU A 329 -10.74 -10.63 16.65
CA LEU A 329 -11.10 -9.24 16.40
C LEU A 329 -12.60 -8.99 16.62
N ALA A 330 -13.47 -9.90 16.17
CA ALA A 330 -14.91 -9.80 16.35
C ALA A 330 -15.35 -9.82 17.83
N ASN A 331 -14.49 -10.31 18.73
CA ASN A 331 -14.73 -10.30 20.18
C ASN A 331 -14.25 -9.00 20.86
N ILE A 332 -13.85 -7.98 20.10
CA ILE A 332 -13.50 -6.64 20.61
C ILE A 332 -14.63 -5.68 20.22
N GLU A 333 -15.31 -5.11 21.22
CA GLU A 333 -16.50 -4.28 21.03
C GLU A 333 -16.28 -3.07 20.10
N GLN A 334 -15.09 -2.47 20.14
CA GLN A 334 -14.74 -1.31 19.35
C GLN A 334 -14.48 -1.64 17.87
N VAL A 335 -14.30 -2.90 17.49
CA VAL A 335 -13.95 -3.29 16.12
C VAL A 335 -15.17 -3.26 15.21
N ASN A 336 -15.07 -2.51 14.13
CA ASN A 336 -16.04 -2.53 13.04
C ASN A 336 -15.35 -3.04 11.76
N PHE A 337 -15.76 -4.20 11.27
CA PHE A 337 -15.34 -4.65 9.94
C PHE A 337 -15.96 -3.76 8.87
N ILE A 338 -15.19 -3.46 7.82
CA ILE A 338 -15.65 -2.54 6.77
C ILE A 338 -16.64 -3.19 5.78
N VAL A 339 -16.76 -4.53 5.81
CA VAL A 339 -17.74 -5.35 5.08
C VAL A 339 -18.10 -6.58 5.90
N GLU A 340 -19.22 -7.21 5.60
CA GLU A 340 -19.68 -8.40 6.32
C GLU A 340 -18.90 -9.68 5.96
N GLY A 341 -18.71 -10.56 6.95
CA GLY A 341 -18.21 -11.93 6.77
C GLY A 341 -16.69 -12.10 6.85
N VAL A 342 -16.24 -13.34 7.02
CA VAL A 342 -14.81 -13.71 7.07
C VAL A 342 -14.19 -13.60 5.68
N PRO A 343 -13.04 -12.90 5.47
CA PRO A 343 -12.40 -12.75 4.15
C PRO A 343 -11.89 -14.08 3.58
N ASP A 344 -11.73 -14.15 2.26
CA ASP A 344 -11.29 -15.37 1.57
C ASP A 344 -9.78 -15.62 1.69
N ILE A 345 -9.00 -14.56 1.93
CA ILE A 345 -7.56 -14.64 2.19
C ILE A 345 -7.20 -13.87 3.47
N GLY A 346 -5.94 -13.97 3.88
CA GLY A 346 -5.40 -13.25 5.05
C GLY A 346 -5.27 -11.76 4.82
N VAL A 347 -6.38 -11.07 4.53
CA VAL A 347 -6.50 -9.61 4.49
C VAL A 347 -7.76 -9.23 5.23
N ILE A 348 -7.61 -8.69 6.43
CA ILE A 348 -8.70 -8.32 7.33
C ILE A 348 -8.61 -6.82 7.55
N ALA A 349 -9.62 -6.08 7.08
CA ALA A 349 -9.71 -4.64 7.22
C ALA A 349 -10.85 -4.24 8.16
N PHE A 350 -10.56 -3.31 9.06
CA PHE A 350 -11.49 -2.87 10.09
C PHE A 350 -11.18 -1.44 10.55
N THR A 351 -12.15 -0.78 11.16
CA THR A 351 -11.97 0.48 11.90
C THR A 351 -12.22 0.23 13.38
N LEU A 352 -11.87 1.22 14.20
CA LEU A 352 -12.12 1.19 15.64
C LEU A 352 -12.96 2.41 16.02
N THR A 353 -14.09 2.18 16.68
CA THR A 353 -14.99 3.25 17.15
C THR A 353 -14.23 4.24 18.03
N GLU A 354 -14.31 5.55 17.73
CA GLU A 354 -13.65 6.63 18.48
C GLU A 354 -12.10 6.61 18.51
N HIS A 355 -11.45 5.78 17.68
CA HIS A 355 -9.99 5.72 17.58
C HIS A 355 -9.50 6.03 16.17
N HIS A 356 -8.48 6.89 16.06
CA HIS A 356 -7.87 7.19 14.77
C HIS A 356 -6.96 6.04 14.33
N ASN A 357 -7.20 5.50 13.14
CA ASN A 357 -6.51 4.31 12.61
C ASN A 357 -4.97 4.41 12.72
N HIS A 358 -4.42 5.58 12.40
CA HIS A 358 -2.96 5.78 12.41
C HIS A 358 -2.34 5.76 13.80
N ASP A 359 -3.07 6.24 14.81
CA ASP A 359 -2.57 6.27 16.19
C ASP A 359 -2.51 4.84 16.76
N ILE A 360 -3.50 4.01 16.42
CA ILE A 360 -3.51 2.59 16.78
C ILE A 360 -2.39 1.82 16.10
N ALA A 361 -2.22 1.97 14.77
CA ALA A 361 -1.16 1.27 14.04
C ALA A 361 0.24 1.58 14.60
N MET A 362 0.48 2.84 14.94
CA MET A 362 1.75 3.28 15.54
C MET A 362 1.93 2.77 16.97
N SER A 363 0.86 2.74 17.78
CA SER A 363 0.91 2.19 19.14
C SER A 363 1.24 0.69 19.12
N LEU A 364 0.69 -0.05 18.16
CA LEU A 364 1.04 -1.43 17.90
C LEU A 364 2.49 -1.60 17.43
N ASP A 365 2.99 -0.69 16.59
CA ASP A 365 4.38 -0.69 16.11
C ASP A 365 5.38 -0.54 17.27
N THR A 366 5.07 0.27 18.29
CA THR A 366 5.90 0.35 19.52
C THR A 366 5.98 -0.96 20.31
N GLN A 367 5.06 -1.90 20.05
CA GLN A 367 5.05 -3.24 20.62
C GLN A 367 5.60 -4.30 19.63
N GLY A 368 6.20 -3.86 18.53
CA GLY A 368 6.77 -4.75 17.50
C GLY A 368 5.75 -5.34 16.53
N ILE A 369 4.51 -4.85 16.51
CA ILE A 369 3.44 -5.36 15.66
C ILE A 369 3.24 -4.44 14.45
N ALA A 370 3.74 -4.89 13.30
CA ALA A 370 3.66 -4.15 12.05
C ALA A 370 2.35 -4.45 11.30
N ILE A 371 1.40 -3.53 11.38
CA ILE A 371 0.16 -3.50 10.55
C ILE A 371 0.15 -2.27 9.65
N ARG A 372 -0.89 -2.13 8.81
CA ARG A 372 -1.05 -0.96 7.96
C ARG A 372 -2.32 -0.17 8.29
N SER A 373 -2.23 1.15 8.19
CA SER A 373 -3.35 2.09 8.27
C SER A 373 -3.51 2.89 6.97
N GLY A 374 -4.66 3.52 6.77
CA GLY A 374 -4.93 4.51 5.72
C GLY A 374 -5.86 4.01 4.61
N HIS A 375 -5.71 4.58 3.41
CA HIS A 375 -6.60 4.31 2.28
C HIS A 375 -6.21 3.06 1.45
N HIS A 376 -5.05 2.47 1.72
CA HIS A 376 -4.50 1.29 1.02
C HIS A 376 -4.52 1.37 -0.51
N CYS A 377 -4.36 2.57 -1.06
CA CYS A 377 -4.47 2.84 -2.49
C CYS A 377 -5.81 2.39 -3.10
N ALA A 378 -6.91 2.53 -2.35
CA ALA A 378 -8.27 2.19 -2.76
C ALA A 378 -9.25 3.29 -2.31
N MET A 379 -8.88 4.56 -2.48
CA MET A 379 -9.71 5.70 -2.03
C MET A 379 -11.17 5.65 -2.53
N PRO A 380 -11.46 5.25 -3.79
CA PRO A 380 -12.86 5.12 -4.23
C PRO A 380 -13.68 4.12 -3.40
N LEU A 381 -13.05 3.03 -2.94
CA LEU A 381 -13.69 2.09 -2.01
C LEU A 381 -13.99 2.75 -0.66
N MET A 382 -13.05 3.54 -0.13
CA MET A 382 -13.23 4.25 1.14
C MET A 382 -14.41 5.23 1.06
N THR A 383 -14.47 6.01 -0.03
CA THR A 383 -15.60 6.91 -0.31
C THR A 383 -16.92 6.14 -0.45
N TYR A 384 -16.91 5.01 -1.16
CA TYR A 384 -18.09 4.17 -1.36
C TYR A 384 -18.63 3.58 -0.04
N LEU A 385 -17.74 3.20 0.88
CA LEU A 385 -18.07 2.69 2.20
C LEU A 385 -18.29 3.80 3.25
N HIS A 386 -18.17 5.07 2.85
CA HIS A 386 -18.30 6.23 3.74
C HIS A 386 -17.34 6.21 4.95
N ILE A 387 -16.08 5.81 4.70
CA ILE A 387 -15.00 5.84 5.70
C ILE A 387 -13.79 6.61 5.17
N ASP A 388 -13.00 7.20 6.05
CA ASP A 388 -11.78 7.92 5.67
C ASP A 388 -10.58 6.97 5.47
N GLY A 389 -10.67 5.74 5.96
CA GLY A 389 -9.63 4.73 5.86
C GLY A 389 -9.85 3.64 6.90
N CYS A 390 -8.96 2.65 6.91
CA CYS A 390 -9.05 1.53 7.85
C CYS A 390 -7.67 1.08 8.34
N LEU A 391 -7.69 0.26 9.40
CA LEU A 391 -6.60 -0.64 9.74
C LEU A 391 -6.70 -1.89 8.87
N ARG A 392 -5.55 -2.48 8.57
CA ARG A 392 -5.46 -3.73 7.82
C ARG A 392 -4.39 -4.63 8.41
N VAL A 393 -4.83 -5.81 8.83
CA VAL A 393 -3.99 -6.95 9.18
C VAL A 393 -3.95 -7.88 7.99
N SER A 394 -2.75 -8.31 7.60
CA SER A 394 -2.58 -9.25 6.51
C SER A 394 -1.64 -10.39 6.89
N LEU A 395 -2.12 -11.61 6.74
CA LEU A 395 -1.51 -12.84 7.24
C LEU A 395 -0.95 -13.67 6.08
N SER A 396 0.19 -14.31 6.31
CA SER A 396 0.85 -15.24 5.40
C SER A 396 1.08 -16.58 6.11
N ALA A 397 1.41 -17.62 5.36
CA ALA A 397 1.70 -18.96 5.89
C ALA A 397 2.93 -19.05 6.81
N TYR A 398 3.76 -18.01 6.91
CA TYR A 398 4.79 -17.92 7.95
C TYR A 398 4.29 -17.32 9.27
N ASN A 399 3.10 -16.71 9.32
CA ASN A 399 2.54 -16.19 10.56
C ASN A 399 1.99 -17.31 11.46
N THR A 400 1.79 -17.00 12.74
CA THR A 400 1.35 -17.98 13.75
C THR A 400 0.11 -17.53 14.51
N ILE A 401 -0.55 -18.49 15.16
CA ILE A 401 -1.67 -18.22 16.08
C ILE A 401 -1.19 -17.41 17.30
N ALA A 402 0.00 -17.71 17.82
CA ALA A 402 0.57 -16.98 18.95
C ALA A 402 0.84 -15.50 18.63
N GLU A 403 1.29 -15.20 17.40
CA GLU A 403 1.43 -13.81 16.93
C GLU A 403 0.08 -13.09 16.87
N ILE A 404 -0.98 -13.80 16.44
CA ILE A 404 -2.33 -13.24 16.40
C ILE A 404 -2.83 -12.97 17.83
N ASP A 405 -2.65 -13.92 18.75
CA ASP A 405 -3.07 -13.77 20.14
C ASP A 405 -2.34 -12.59 20.82
N TYR A 406 -1.03 -12.46 20.59
CA TYR A 406 -0.23 -11.33 21.06
C TYR A 406 -0.77 -10.00 20.52
N PHE A 407 -1.04 -9.92 19.21
CA PHE A 407 -1.64 -8.73 18.60
C PHE A 407 -2.99 -8.35 19.23
N ILE A 408 -3.86 -9.33 19.47
CA ILE A 408 -5.19 -9.10 20.03
C ILE A 408 -5.08 -8.58 21.47
N ASP A 409 -4.18 -9.14 22.28
CA ASP A 409 -3.96 -8.68 23.65
C ASP A 409 -3.32 -7.29 23.70
N SER A 410 -2.33 -7.02 22.83
CA SER A 410 -1.75 -5.69 22.63
C SER A 410 -2.79 -4.64 22.26
N LEU A 411 -3.67 -4.97 21.30
CA LEU A 411 -4.75 -4.07 20.89
C LEU A 411 -5.72 -3.79 22.04
N ARG A 412 -6.15 -4.80 22.79
CA ARG A 412 -7.02 -4.62 23.97
C ARG A 412 -6.39 -3.71 25.03
N ASN A 413 -5.09 -3.86 25.28
CA ASN A 413 -4.38 -3.03 26.24
C ASN A 413 -4.33 -1.56 25.78
N ILE A 414 -4.01 -1.31 24.51
CA ILE A 414 -4.02 0.04 23.92
C ILE A 414 -5.42 0.68 24.08
N LEU A 415 -6.48 -0.06 23.74
CA LEU A 415 -7.86 0.45 23.85
C LEU A 415 -8.24 0.79 25.30
N ARG A 416 -7.85 -0.04 26.29
CA ARG A 416 -8.10 0.21 27.73
C ARG A 416 -7.34 1.43 28.25
N GLU A 417 -6.07 1.58 27.89
CA GLU A 417 -5.25 2.73 28.30
C GLU A 417 -5.82 4.04 27.76
N GLU A 418 -6.37 4.03 26.55
CA GLU A 418 -7.02 5.21 25.99
C GLU A 418 -8.36 5.54 26.67
N SER A 419 -9.17 4.55 27.03
CA SER A 419 -10.43 4.76 27.77
C SER A 419 -10.19 5.30 29.18
N SER A 420 -9.15 4.82 29.88
CA SER A 420 -8.80 5.27 31.24
C SER A 420 -8.21 6.69 31.33
N ASN A 421 -7.86 7.29 30.19
CA ASN A 421 -7.19 8.58 30.09
C ASN A 421 -8.06 9.70 29.50
N GLN A 422 -9.38 9.53 29.42
CA GLN A 422 -10.30 10.62 29.15
C GLN A 422 -10.47 11.48 30.43
N PRO A 423 -10.17 12.79 30.40
CA PRO A 423 -10.30 13.62 31.60
C PRO A 423 -11.78 13.81 31.94
N GLU A 424 -12.15 13.47 33.19
CA GLU A 424 -13.37 14.01 33.80
C GLU A 424 -13.33 15.53 33.71
N GLU A 425 -14.39 16.14 33.17
CA GLU A 425 -14.58 17.59 33.11
C GLU A 425 -14.62 18.16 34.54
N GLN A 426 -13.47 18.57 35.06
CA GLN A 426 -13.40 19.52 36.15
C GLN A 426 -13.09 20.90 35.57
N VAL A 427 -14.17 21.68 35.44
CA VAL A 427 -14.11 23.12 35.21
C VAL A 427 -13.28 23.75 36.34
N ARG A 428 -12.09 24.24 36.01
CA ARG A 428 -11.39 25.25 36.79
C ARG A 428 -11.17 26.46 35.91
N GLU A 429 -12.02 27.46 36.12
CA GLU A 429 -11.68 28.85 35.83
C GLU A 429 -10.51 29.25 36.73
N GLU A 430 -9.43 29.78 36.14
CA GLU A 430 -8.76 31.00 36.60
C GLU A 430 -7.55 31.39 35.71
N VAL A 431 -7.69 32.56 35.08
CA VAL A 431 -6.73 33.68 34.88
C VAL A 431 -5.51 33.55 33.93
N ILE A 432 -5.41 34.57 33.07
CA ILE A 432 -4.46 34.85 31.99
C ILE A 432 -3.19 35.57 32.53
N LEU A 433 -1.97 35.15 32.13
CA LEU A 433 -0.91 35.95 31.44
C LEU A 433 0.51 35.33 31.50
N ALA A 434 1.10 35.19 30.30
CA ALA A 434 2.47 34.80 29.87
C ALA A 434 2.91 33.34 30.13
N PRO A 435 3.26 32.54 29.07
CA PRO A 435 4.65 32.55 28.55
C PRO A 435 4.91 31.95 27.13
N SER A 436 5.35 32.72 26.12
CA SER A 436 5.81 32.11 24.84
C SER A 436 7.25 31.57 24.85
N VAL A 437 8.16 32.16 25.63
CA VAL A 437 9.56 31.71 25.69
C VAL A 437 9.72 30.48 26.59
N LYS A 438 8.99 30.44 27.70
CA LYS A 438 9.06 29.36 28.69
C LYS A 438 8.49 28.04 28.16
N GLU A 439 7.39 28.08 27.40
CA GLU A 439 6.80 26.88 26.79
C GLU A 439 7.73 26.22 25.78
N MET A 440 8.40 27.04 24.95
CA MET A 440 9.38 26.54 23.99
C MET A 440 10.60 25.91 24.69
N GLU A 441 11.13 26.56 25.72
CA GLU A 441 12.24 26.04 26.55
C GLU A 441 11.86 24.74 27.26
N ASP A 442 10.65 24.66 27.81
CA ASP A 442 10.13 23.45 28.48
C ASP A 442 10.02 22.27 27.50
N ILE A 443 9.53 22.51 26.28
CA ILE A 443 9.46 21.49 25.22
C ILE A 443 10.87 21.04 24.82
N ILE A 444 11.82 21.96 24.64
CA ILE A 444 13.22 21.63 24.35
C ILE A 444 13.81 20.76 25.46
N ALA A 445 13.59 21.12 26.73
CA ALA A 445 14.09 20.37 27.88
C ALA A 445 13.54 18.93 27.89
N ILE A 446 12.24 18.76 27.67
CA ILE A 446 11.59 17.45 27.58
C ILE A 446 12.23 16.60 26.47
N PHE A 447 12.36 17.15 25.26
CA PHE A 447 12.88 16.39 24.11
C PHE A 447 14.39 16.13 24.17
N THR A 448 15.13 16.97 24.88
CA THR A 448 16.57 16.79 25.12
C THR A 448 16.84 15.61 26.05
N ILE A 449 16.03 15.46 27.11
CA ILE A 449 16.18 14.37 28.10
C ILE A 449 15.56 13.07 27.58
N THR A 450 14.53 13.17 26.75
CA THR A 450 13.82 12.01 26.19
C THR A 450 14.62 11.35 25.07
N LYS A 451 15.12 10.15 25.35
CA LYS A 451 15.89 9.34 24.38
C LYS A 451 14.97 8.36 23.65
N GLY A 452 15.26 8.14 22.36
CA GLY A 452 14.50 7.22 21.51
C GLY A 452 13.23 7.85 20.95
N TRP A 453 12.85 7.40 19.77
CA TRP A 453 11.70 7.96 19.06
C TRP A 453 10.38 7.65 19.76
N ASP A 454 10.18 6.44 20.27
CA ASP A 454 8.92 6.03 20.89
C ASP A 454 8.55 6.89 22.12
N SER A 455 9.54 7.23 22.92
CA SER A 455 9.35 8.10 24.08
C SER A 455 9.06 9.54 23.66
N ARG A 456 9.77 10.07 22.65
CA ARG A 456 9.49 11.40 22.08
C ARG A 456 8.11 11.46 21.46
N HIS A 457 7.71 10.42 20.75
CA HIS A 457 6.39 10.28 20.18
C HIS A 457 5.30 10.33 21.27
N ARG A 458 5.50 9.61 22.38
CA ARG A 458 4.62 9.68 23.55
C ARG A 458 4.53 11.09 24.10
N GLU A 459 5.65 11.82 24.21
CA GLU A 459 5.64 13.23 24.65
C GLU A 459 4.82 14.12 23.71
N ILE A 460 4.93 13.94 22.39
CA ILE A 460 4.08 14.67 21.43
C ILE A 460 2.59 14.36 21.70
N MET A 461 2.23 13.09 21.90
CA MET A 461 0.85 12.71 22.20
C MET A 461 0.35 13.32 23.52
N LEU A 462 1.20 13.40 24.55
CA LEU A 462 0.90 14.05 25.82
C LEU A 462 0.71 15.56 25.68
N LEU A 463 1.53 16.23 24.86
CA LEU A 463 1.32 17.64 24.52
C LEU A 463 -0.05 17.84 23.85
N GLY A 464 -0.41 16.97 22.90
CA GLY A 464 -1.69 17.05 22.19
C GLY A 464 -2.93 16.88 23.08
N LYS A 465 -2.80 16.18 24.22
CA LYS A 465 -3.86 16.07 25.25
C LYS A 465 -4.08 17.37 26.02
N LYS A 466 -3.02 18.17 26.21
CA LYS A 466 -3.10 19.45 26.94
C LYS A 466 -3.68 20.58 26.10
N LEU A 467 -3.62 20.46 24.76
CA LEU A 467 -4.25 21.41 23.86
C LEU A 467 -5.77 21.38 24.07
N PRO A 468 -6.45 22.51 24.30
CA PRO A 468 -7.91 22.56 24.34
C PRO A 468 -8.55 22.20 22.99
N ARG A 469 -9.82 21.80 22.98
CA ARG A 469 -10.58 21.64 21.73
C ARG A 469 -11.00 23.01 21.21
N LEU A 470 -10.81 23.27 19.92
CA LEU A 470 -11.35 24.45 19.26
C LEU A 470 -12.87 24.30 19.11
N ASP A 471 -13.63 25.39 19.28
CA ASP A 471 -15.08 25.39 19.08
C ASP A 471 -15.44 24.81 17.70
N LYS A 472 -16.47 23.95 17.64
CA LYS A 472 -16.95 23.33 16.40
C LYS A 472 -17.29 24.39 15.34
N ALA A 473 -17.84 25.54 15.73
CA ALA A 473 -18.17 26.62 14.78
C ALA A 473 -16.92 27.19 14.08
N LEU A 474 -15.76 27.07 14.73
CA LEU A 474 -14.47 27.56 14.24
C LEU A 474 -13.70 26.50 13.45
N ARG A 475 -14.21 25.27 13.29
CA ARG A 475 -13.63 24.20 12.47
C ARG A 475 -14.31 24.15 11.10
N ASN A 476 -13.99 25.13 10.26
CA ASN A 476 -14.61 25.32 8.95
C ASN A 476 -13.54 25.60 7.90
N ASP A 477 -13.93 25.74 6.62
CA ASP A 477 -12.99 25.90 5.50
C ASP A 477 -12.07 27.12 5.63
N ASN A 478 -12.49 28.19 6.35
CA ASN A 478 -11.66 29.38 6.52
C ASN A 478 -10.49 29.16 7.49
N SER A 479 -10.68 28.31 8.50
CA SER A 479 -9.64 27.94 9.46
C SER A 479 -8.87 26.68 9.05
N LEU A 480 -9.34 25.95 8.03
CA LEU A 480 -8.71 24.72 7.56
C LEU A 480 -7.29 24.97 7.01
N ILE A 481 -6.39 24.07 7.35
CA ILE A 481 -5.02 24.00 6.85
C ILE A 481 -4.99 23.00 5.70
N SER A 482 -4.76 23.49 4.48
CA SER A 482 -4.63 22.65 3.29
C SER A 482 -3.25 21.97 3.25
N GLY A 483 -3.20 20.72 2.77
CA GLY A 483 -1.94 19.99 2.60
C GLY A 483 -1.61 18.98 3.71
N CYS A 484 -2.50 18.79 4.67
CA CYS A 484 -2.39 17.74 5.71
C CYS A 484 -3.20 16.48 5.33
N GLU A 485 -2.68 15.29 5.65
CA GLU A 485 -3.44 14.03 5.51
C GLU A 485 -4.55 13.87 6.56
N SER A 486 -4.37 14.48 7.73
CA SER A 486 -5.40 14.62 8.78
C SER A 486 -5.93 16.04 8.81
N LEU A 487 -7.21 16.25 9.14
CA LEU A 487 -7.79 17.58 9.17
C LEU A 487 -7.18 18.40 10.32
N ALA A 488 -6.74 19.62 10.02
CA ALA A 488 -6.21 20.55 11.00
C ALA A 488 -6.77 21.95 10.76
N TRP A 489 -7.12 22.64 11.83
CA TRP A 489 -7.67 24.00 11.82
C TRP A 489 -6.79 24.92 12.64
N LEU A 490 -6.65 26.16 12.18
CA LEU A 490 -5.86 27.20 12.81
C LEU A 490 -6.62 28.52 12.79
N LYS A 491 -6.63 29.21 13.94
CA LYS A 491 -7.15 30.56 14.12
C LYS A 491 -6.03 31.46 14.61
N ALA A 492 -5.97 32.67 14.07
CA ALA A 492 -5.06 33.72 14.49
C ALA A 492 -5.85 34.89 15.10
N GLU A 493 -5.30 35.49 16.15
CA GLU A 493 -5.75 36.74 16.76
C GLU A 493 -4.54 37.67 16.88
N CYS A 494 -4.70 38.93 16.52
CA CYS A 494 -3.64 39.94 16.63
C CYS A 494 -4.12 41.05 17.57
N ASN A 495 -3.31 41.38 18.57
CA ASN A 495 -3.65 42.44 19.51
C ASN A 495 -3.28 43.82 18.94
N ILE A 496 -3.71 44.87 19.65
CA ILE A 496 -3.42 46.28 19.31
C ILE A 496 -1.92 46.64 19.28
N GLN A 497 -1.04 45.78 19.82
CA GLN A 497 0.42 45.95 19.79
C GLN A 497 1.06 45.19 18.61
N GLY A 498 0.27 44.56 17.73
CA GLY A 498 0.77 43.79 16.58
C GLY A 498 1.33 42.41 16.97
N ILE A 499 0.97 41.90 18.16
CA ILE A 499 1.39 40.60 18.66
C ILE A 499 0.33 39.55 18.32
N TYR A 500 0.76 38.46 17.70
CA TYR A 500 -0.10 37.37 17.25
C TYR A 500 -0.21 36.25 18.29
N SER A 501 -1.42 35.72 18.45
CA SER A 501 -1.75 34.51 19.18
C SER A 501 -2.51 33.56 18.25
N PHE A 502 -2.08 32.31 18.23
CA PHE A 502 -2.62 31.26 17.38
C PHE A 502 -3.21 30.14 18.24
N THR A 503 -4.37 29.65 17.83
CA THR A 503 -5.02 28.47 18.41
C THR A 503 -5.36 27.49 17.31
N GLY A 504 -5.25 26.18 17.58
CA GLY A 504 -5.48 25.17 16.57
C GLY A 504 -6.05 23.87 17.12
N ASP A 505 -6.56 23.04 16.21
CA ASP A 505 -7.14 21.73 16.51
C ASP A 505 -6.87 20.78 15.35
N SER A 506 -6.91 19.48 15.62
CA SER A 506 -6.93 18.42 14.62
C SER A 506 -7.75 17.24 15.12
N ASP A 507 -8.31 16.50 14.18
CA ASP A 507 -8.91 15.19 14.42
C ASP A 507 -7.88 14.12 14.83
N ALA A 508 -6.61 14.25 14.42
CA ALA A 508 -5.51 13.36 14.79
C ALA A 508 -4.78 13.83 16.05
N LYS A 509 -4.61 12.94 17.05
CA LYS A 509 -3.99 13.28 18.34
C LYS A 509 -2.52 13.71 18.18
N ILE A 510 -1.79 13.06 17.27
CA ILE A 510 -0.39 13.41 16.98
C ILE A 510 -0.26 14.82 16.40
N ILE A 511 -1.17 15.22 15.52
CA ILE A 511 -1.16 16.55 14.90
C ILE A 511 -1.51 17.61 15.94
N ARG A 512 -2.40 17.31 16.90
CA ARG A 512 -2.62 18.19 18.07
C ARG A 512 -1.34 18.42 18.87
N GLY A 513 -0.55 17.38 19.10
CA GLY A 513 0.74 17.51 19.78
C GLY A 513 1.75 18.34 18.99
N LEU A 514 1.81 18.12 17.67
CA LEU A 514 2.65 18.91 16.78
C LEU A 514 2.20 20.37 16.69
N LEU A 515 0.89 20.63 16.73
CA LEU A 515 0.34 21.99 16.86
C LEU A 515 0.87 22.66 18.12
N VAL A 516 0.86 22.02 19.29
CA VAL A 516 1.45 22.61 20.51
C VAL A 516 2.90 23.01 20.31
N ILE A 517 3.71 22.14 19.70
CA ILE A 517 5.13 22.41 19.44
C ILE A 517 5.30 23.62 18.51
N VAL A 518 4.52 23.69 17.43
CA VAL A 518 4.59 24.80 16.47
C VAL A 518 4.06 26.10 17.08
N LEU A 519 2.95 26.05 17.80
CA LEU A 519 2.33 27.23 18.43
C LEU A 519 3.25 27.84 19.50
N ALA A 520 3.94 27.03 20.28
CA ALA A 520 4.96 27.51 21.24
C ALA A 520 6.07 28.33 20.54
N ALA A 521 6.43 27.96 19.31
CA ALA A 521 7.43 28.70 18.54
C ALA A 521 6.92 30.06 18.04
N PHE A 522 5.63 30.20 17.72
CA PHE A 522 5.10 31.39 17.04
C PHE A 522 4.19 32.30 17.88
N ASN A 523 3.61 31.82 18.98
CA ASN A 523 2.79 32.65 19.85
C ASN A 523 3.60 33.78 20.52
N ASP A 524 2.87 34.86 20.81
CA ASP A 524 3.35 36.11 21.40
C ASP A 524 4.52 36.75 20.65
N LYS A 525 4.45 36.72 19.32
CA LYS A 525 5.43 37.35 18.43
C LYS A 525 4.77 38.36 17.49
N THR A 526 5.54 39.37 17.09
CA THR A 526 5.13 40.28 16.01
C THR A 526 5.24 39.58 14.66
N ALA A 527 4.59 40.10 13.62
CA ALA A 527 4.72 39.57 12.26
C ALA A 527 6.20 39.48 11.83
N GLU A 528 6.99 40.51 12.10
CA GLU A 528 8.44 40.52 11.79
C GLU A 528 9.18 39.36 12.47
N GLN A 529 8.93 39.14 13.76
CA GLN A 529 9.54 38.06 14.53
C GLN A 529 9.11 36.67 14.01
N ILE A 530 7.84 36.51 13.61
CA ILE A 530 7.33 35.25 13.02
C ILE A 530 8.04 34.94 11.70
N HIS A 531 8.24 35.95 10.85
CA HIS A 531 8.91 35.77 9.56
C HIS A 531 10.41 35.50 9.71
N GLN A 532 11.06 36.14 10.69
CA GLN A 532 12.48 35.96 10.99
C GLN A 532 12.80 34.67 11.76
N PHE A 533 11.82 34.08 12.46
CA PHE A 533 12.05 32.88 13.26
C PHE A 533 12.43 31.67 12.38
N ASN A 534 13.59 31.08 12.67
CA ASN A 534 14.05 29.88 11.99
C ASN A 534 13.44 28.63 12.63
N ILE A 535 12.30 28.21 12.10
CA ILE A 535 11.60 27.01 12.56
C ILE A 535 12.40 25.72 12.35
N ASN A 536 13.28 25.69 11.34
CA ASN A 536 14.04 24.49 11.01
C ASN A 536 15.09 24.20 12.08
N ASP A 537 15.79 25.22 12.56
CA ASP A 537 16.76 25.08 13.67
C ASP A 537 16.06 24.61 14.96
N TYR A 538 14.83 25.09 15.20
CA TYR A 538 14.02 24.63 16.32
C TYR A 538 13.65 23.14 16.18
N PHE A 539 13.18 22.71 15.02
CA PHE A 539 12.87 21.31 14.77
C PHE A 539 14.10 20.40 14.80
N GLU A 540 15.26 20.88 14.34
CA GLU A 540 16.53 20.17 14.41
C GLU A 540 16.96 19.99 15.86
N THR A 541 16.83 21.04 16.69
CA THR A 541 17.10 20.98 18.14
C THR A 541 16.23 19.93 18.83
N LEU A 542 14.96 19.82 18.45
CA LEU A 542 14.05 18.79 18.96
C LEU A 542 14.33 17.40 18.36
N GLY A 543 15.12 17.30 17.30
CA GLY A 543 15.26 16.09 16.48
C GLY A 543 13.89 15.58 15.98
N LEU A 544 12.98 16.49 15.62
CA LEU A 544 11.58 16.19 15.35
C LEU A 544 11.38 15.64 13.93
N MET A 545 11.87 16.37 12.93
CA MET A 545 11.57 16.09 11.52
C MET A 545 12.18 14.78 11.01
N GLN A 546 13.32 14.36 11.57
CA GLN A 546 14.04 13.15 11.17
C GLN A 546 13.29 11.83 11.48
N HIS A 547 12.24 11.90 12.30
CA HIS A 547 11.48 10.73 12.75
C HIS A 547 9.99 10.79 12.38
N LEU A 548 9.52 11.91 11.82
CA LEU A 548 8.17 12.00 11.28
C LEU A 548 8.12 11.35 9.90
N SER A 549 7.02 10.64 9.62
CA SER A 549 6.70 10.19 8.26
C SER A 549 6.64 11.39 7.29
N PRO A 550 6.97 11.22 5.99
CA PRO A 550 6.91 12.31 5.02
C PRO A 550 5.59 13.11 5.03
N SER A 551 4.44 12.42 5.16
CA SER A 551 3.11 13.05 5.24
C SER A 551 2.98 13.99 6.45
N ARG A 552 3.32 13.51 7.65
CA ARG A 552 3.31 14.33 8.88
C ARG A 552 4.32 15.46 8.84
N GLY A 553 5.52 15.23 8.28
CA GLY A 553 6.51 16.29 8.08
C GLY A 553 5.95 17.42 7.21
N ASN A 554 5.29 17.06 6.09
CA ASN A 554 4.61 18.02 5.23
C ASN A 554 3.46 18.73 5.96
N GLY A 555 2.67 18.02 6.75
CA GLY A 555 1.58 18.62 7.54
C GLY A 555 2.08 19.64 8.56
N VAL A 556 3.18 19.36 9.26
CA VAL A 556 3.83 20.32 10.17
C VAL A 556 4.28 21.56 9.42
N LEU A 557 4.91 21.40 8.26
CA LEU A 557 5.34 22.53 7.43
C LEU A 557 4.15 23.34 6.90
N ALA A 558 3.04 22.70 6.54
CA ALA A 558 1.82 23.38 6.11
C ALA A 558 1.20 24.24 7.24
N ILE A 559 1.25 23.78 8.50
CA ILE A 559 0.85 24.59 9.67
C ILE A 559 1.73 25.85 9.75
N VAL A 560 3.05 25.69 9.61
CA VAL A 560 4.00 26.81 9.67
C VAL A 560 3.74 27.82 8.55
N GLU A 561 3.55 27.35 7.32
CA GLU A 561 3.25 28.23 6.18
C GLU A 561 1.94 29.00 6.40
N LYS A 562 0.91 28.34 6.92
CA LYS A 562 -0.36 29.00 7.25
C LYS A 562 -0.19 30.08 8.32
N ILE A 563 0.58 29.82 9.38
CA ILE A 563 0.91 30.80 10.42
C ILE A 563 1.60 32.03 9.80
N LYS A 564 2.62 31.81 8.97
CA LYS A 564 3.34 32.90 8.29
C LYS A 564 2.44 33.69 7.34
N ALA A 565 1.51 33.03 6.64
CA ALA A 565 0.56 33.69 5.76
C ALA A 565 -0.48 34.53 6.51
N MET A 566 -0.85 34.12 7.74
CA MET A 566 -1.79 34.84 8.61
C MET A 566 -1.14 36.02 9.35
N ALA A 567 0.18 35.99 9.56
CA ALA A 567 0.95 37.07 10.16
C ALA A 567 1.37 38.11 9.11
N GLN A 568 0.49 39.09 8.85
CA GLN A 568 0.73 40.21 7.91
C GLN A 568 1.07 41.51 8.64
#